data_AF-A0A3D8GPB9-F1
#
_entry.id   AF-A0A3D8GPB9-F1
#
_cell.length_a   1.000
_cell.length_b   1.000
_cell.length_c   1.000
_cell.angle_alpha   90.00
_cell.angle_beta   90.00
_cell.angle_gamma   90.00
#
_symmetry.space_group_name_H-M   'P 1'
#
loop_
_entity.id
_entity.type
_entity.pdbx_description
1 polymer ?
#
loop_
_entity_poly.entity_id
_entity_poly.type
_entity_poly.pdbx_seq_one_letter_code
_entity_poly.pdbx_strand_id
1 'polypeptide(L)'
;MKRFTRAAVLLISCAMLLAACGKASFQEENAKAVVAAKTVFNENRKKPNNKTKDIDFYLPFGYEIKRNSPNNILLKNGSKTYILFYNPNEAMDSDVVYKASVAQYEKLETNKQFKGKGKLGFLLVERLDGGMNTLTVGVGGVKITTEMKTADLDDEAKAMMQIANSAKIKK
;
A
#
# COMPACT_ATOMS: atom_id res chain seq x y z
N MET A 1 18.13 46.66 -23.54
CA MET A 1 17.18 46.36 -22.45
C MET A 1 15.97 45.53 -22.89
N LYS A 2 15.17 45.93 -23.89
CA LYS A 2 13.94 45.19 -24.31
C LYS A 2 14.14 43.74 -24.82
N ARG A 3 15.32 43.40 -25.36
CA ARG A 3 15.64 42.02 -25.82
C ARG A 3 16.02 41.08 -24.68
N PHE A 4 16.72 41.59 -23.67
CA PHE A 4 17.10 40.83 -22.46
C PHE A 4 15.89 40.52 -21.59
N THR A 5 14.94 41.46 -21.44
CA THR A 5 13.68 41.20 -20.72
C THR A 5 12.79 40.18 -21.42
N ARG A 6 12.74 40.17 -22.75
CA ARG A 6 12.00 39.15 -23.51
C ARG A 6 12.59 37.74 -23.34
N ALA A 7 13.91 37.62 -23.38
CA ALA A 7 14.59 36.34 -23.17
C ALA A 7 14.40 35.82 -21.73
N ALA A 8 14.50 36.71 -20.73
CA ALA A 8 14.27 36.34 -19.33
C ALA A 8 12.82 35.88 -19.07
N VAL A 9 11.83 36.56 -19.65
CA VAL A 9 10.41 36.15 -19.54
C VAL A 9 10.18 34.78 -20.19
N LEU A 10 10.83 34.50 -21.32
CA LEU A 10 10.73 33.21 -22.02
C LEU A 10 11.39 32.06 -21.22
N LEU A 11 12.51 32.34 -20.56
CA LEU A 11 13.22 31.39 -19.68
C LEU A 11 12.41 31.08 -18.41
N ILE A 12 11.81 32.11 -17.80
CA ILE A 12 10.97 31.97 -16.60
C ILE A 12 9.68 31.20 -16.92
N SER A 13 9.06 31.45 -18.09
CA SER A 13 7.88 30.69 -18.52
C SER A 13 8.20 29.24 -18.87
N CYS A 14 9.36 28.98 -19.48
CA CYS A 14 9.83 27.60 -19.73
C CYS A 14 10.13 26.84 -18.42
N ALA A 15 10.73 27.52 -17.43
CA ALA A 15 10.99 26.94 -16.10
C ALA A 15 9.69 26.62 -15.34
N MET A 16 8.63 27.43 -15.48
CA MET A 16 7.32 27.15 -14.88
C MET A 16 6.61 25.96 -15.54
N LEU A 17 6.76 25.77 -16.86
CA LEU A 17 6.20 24.61 -17.56
C LEU A 17 6.89 23.28 -17.14
N LEU A 18 8.19 23.32 -16.84
CA LEU A 18 8.95 22.15 -16.37
C LEU A 18 8.57 21.73 -14.93
N ALA A 19 8.17 22.67 -14.07
CA ALA A 19 7.78 22.36 -12.69
C ALA A 19 6.43 21.62 -12.58
N ALA A 20 5.59 21.68 -13.62
CA ALA A 20 4.30 20.99 -13.66
C ALA A 20 4.42 19.51 -14.07
N CYS A 21 5.48 19.12 -14.79
CA CYS A 21 5.68 17.75 -15.27
C CYS A 21 6.29 16.79 -14.22
N GLY A 22 6.69 17.29 -13.04
CA GLY A 22 7.46 16.50 -12.05
C GLY A 22 6.68 15.97 -10.84
N LYS A 23 5.37 16.27 -10.71
CA LYS A 23 4.58 15.78 -9.57
C LYS A 23 3.80 14.53 -9.97
N ALA A 24 4.05 13.42 -9.27
CA ALA A 24 3.31 12.18 -9.45
C ALA A 24 1.81 12.41 -9.27
N SER A 25 1.03 12.14 -10.32
CA SER A 25 -0.43 12.30 -10.28
C SER A 25 -1.03 11.19 -9.42
N PHE A 26 -1.95 11.55 -8.51
CA PHE A 26 -2.65 10.56 -7.70
C PHE A 26 -3.33 9.48 -8.55
N GLN A 27 -3.99 9.87 -9.64
CA GLN A 27 -4.69 8.91 -10.49
C GLN A 27 -3.73 7.91 -11.13
N GLU A 28 -2.54 8.36 -11.53
CA GLU A 28 -1.52 7.52 -12.15
C GLU A 28 -0.92 6.54 -11.12
N GLU A 29 -0.46 7.06 -9.98
CA GLU A 29 0.17 6.25 -8.93
C GLU A 29 -0.81 5.26 -8.30
N ASN A 30 -2.07 5.66 -8.13
CA ASN A 30 -3.12 4.78 -7.66
C ASN A 30 -3.43 3.66 -8.68
N ALA A 31 -3.44 3.96 -9.98
CA ALA A 31 -3.60 2.94 -11.02
C ALA A 31 -2.44 1.93 -11.00
N LYS A 32 -1.19 2.42 -10.87
CA LYS A 32 0.00 1.56 -10.72
C LYS A 32 -0.10 0.68 -9.47
N ALA A 33 -0.48 1.25 -8.33
CA ALA A 33 -0.67 0.51 -7.08
C ALA A 33 -1.69 -0.63 -7.20
N VAL A 34 -2.84 -0.38 -7.84
CA VAL A 34 -3.84 -1.43 -8.10
C VAL A 34 -3.26 -2.55 -8.98
N VAL A 35 -2.52 -2.20 -10.03
CA VAL A 35 -1.87 -3.18 -10.92
C VAL A 35 -0.79 -3.99 -10.19
N ALA A 36 0.05 -3.33 -9.40
CA ALA A 36 1.11 -3.97 -8.64
C ALA A 36 0.56 -4.94 -7.58
N ALA A 37 -0.43 -4.50 -6.79
CA ALA A 37 -1.12 -5.35 -5.84
C ALA A 37 -1.80 -6.55 -6.52
N LYS A 38 -2.51 -6.33 -7.63
CA LYS A 38 -3.15 -7.42 -8.38
C LYS A 38 -2.13 -8.43 -8.92
N THR A 39 -1.01 -7.95 -9.44
CA THR A 39 0.08 -8.80 -9.94
C THR A 39 0.62 -9.70 -8.84
N VAL A 40 1.03 -9.12 -7.70
CA VAL A 40 1.54 -9.87 -6.55
C VAL A 40 0.50 -10.82 -5.95
N PHE A 41 -0.78 -10.43 -5.92
CA PHE A 41 -1.86 -11.30 -5.45
C PHE A 41 -1.96 -12.59 -6.27
N ASN A 42 -1.82 -12.47 -7.59
CA ASN A 42 -1.90 -13.57 -8.55
C ASN A 42 -0.63 -14.44 -8.57
N GLU A 43 0.51 -13.92 -8.13
CA GLU A 43 1.76 -14.66 -8.00
C GLU A 43 1.67 -15.80 -6.95
N ASN A 44 2.64 -16.70 -7.02
CA ASN A 44 2.86 -17.69 -5.97
C ASN A 44 3.35 -16.98 -4.70
N ARG A 45 2.88 -17.47 -3.56
CA ARG A 45 3.23 -16.88 -2.26
C ARG A 45 4.74 -16.95 -2.03
N LYS A 46 5.32 -15.83 -1.61
CA LYS A 46 6.70 -15.83 -1.10
C LYS A 46 6.80 -16.75 0.11
N LYS A 47 7.92 -17.45 0.23
CA LYS A 47 8.20 -18.29 1.41
C LYS A 47 8.36 -17.38 2.62
N PRO A 48 7.66 -17.64 3.74
CA PRO A 48 7.87 -16.89 4.98
C PRO A 48 9.34 -16.90 5.41
N ASN A 49 9.83 -15.74 5.82
CA ASN A 49 11.17 -15.56 6.41
C ASN A 49 11.10 -15.01 7.85
N ASN A 50 9.89 -14.68 8.32
CA ASN A 50 9.63 -14.19 9.67
C ASN A 50 8.44 -14.94 10.27
N LYS A 51 8.44 -15.03 11.60
CA LYS A 51 7.46 -15.80 12.37
C LYS A 51 7.22 -15.20 13.74
N THR A 52 5.97 -15.23 14.18
CA THR A 52 5.56 -14.99 15.56
C THR A 52 4.91 -16.25 16.13
N LYS A 53 4.30 -16.14 17.32
CA LYS A 53 3.52 -17.22 17.93
C LYS A 53 2.36 -17.66 17.03
N ASP A 54 1.68 -16.72 16.37
CA ASP A 54 0.38 -16.98 15.72
C ASP A 54 0.44 -16.91 14.19
N ILE A 55 1.51 -16.35 13.60
CA ILE A 55 1.56 -16.13 12.15
C ILE A 55 2.99 -16.25 11.59
N ASP A 56 3.11 -16.85 10.41
CA ASP A 56 4.30 -16.83 9.56
C ASP A 56 4.06 -15.94 8.35
N PHE A 57 5.03 -15.11 7.97
CA PHE A 57 4.92 -14.24 6.81
C PHE A 57 6.29 -13.92 6.20
N TYR A 58 6.27 -13.50 4.94
CA TYR A 58 7.42 -12.91 4.26
C TYR A 58 7.49 -11.43 4.61
N LEU A 59 8.69 -10.98 4.99
CA LEU A 59 9.02 -9.60 5.26
C LEU A 59 10.09 -9.16 4.25
N PRO A 60 9.80 -8.18 3.37
CA PRO A 60 10.77 -7.65 2.43
C PRO A 60 12.00 -7.06 3.13
N PHE A 61 13.12 -6.96 2.41
CA PHE A 61 14.33 -6.32 2.93
C PHE A 61 14.06 -4.87 3.37
N GLY A 62 14.67 -4.45 4.48
CA GLY A 62 14.49 -3.11 5.07
C GLY A 62 13.33 -2.99 6.06
N TYR A 63 12.41 -3.96 6.10
CA TYR A 63 11.35 -3.99 7.09
C TYR A 63 11.81 -4.65 8.39
N GLU A 64 11.36 -4.09 9.51
CA GLU A 64 11.67 -4.56 10.86
C GLU A 64 10.40 -4.67 11.71
N ILE A 65 10.34 -5.66 12.60
CA ILE A 65 9.29 -5.78 13.62
C ILE A 65 9.67 -4.87 14.79
N LYS A 66 8.79 -3.92 15.14
CA LYS A 66 8.96 -3.02 16.30
C LYS A 66 8.22 -3.49 17.54
N ARG A 67 7.01 -4.01 17.35
CA ARG A 67 6.18 -4.49 18.45
C ARG A 67 5.28 -5.60 17.94
N ASN A 68 5.10 -6.62 18.78
CA ASN A 68 4.09 -7.65 18.57
C ASN A 68 3.05 -7.56 19.69
N SER A 69 1.78 -7.61 19.31
CA SER A 69 0.63 -7.62 20.20
C SER A 69 -0.42 -8.58 19.61
N PRO A 70 -1.38 -9.07 20.42
CA PRO A 70 -2.43 -9.93 19.90
C PRO A 70 -3.08 -9.33 18.65
N ASN A 71 -3.08 -10.11 17.56
CA ASN A 71 -3.66 -9.77 16.27
C ASN A 71 -3.03 -8.57 15.54
N ASN A 72 -1.98 -7.95 16.08
CA ASN A 72 -1.39 -6.73 15.54
C ASN A 72 0.14 -6.74 15.66
N ILE A 73 0.83 -6.58 14.54
CA ILE A 73 2.29 -6.48 14.47
C ILE A 73 2.64 -5.10 13.90
N LEU A 74 3.37 -4.31 14.68
CA LEU A 74 3.89 -3.01 14.26
C LEU A 74 5.20 -3.23 13.51
N LEU A 75 5.23 -2.85 12.23
CA LEU A 75 6.40 -2.92 11.37
C LEU A 75 6.93 -1.51 11.08
N LYS A 76 8.22 -1.42 10.72
CA LYS A 76 8.86 -0.18 10.28
C LYS A 76 9.73 -0.44 9.06
N ASN A 77 9.77 0.50 8.13
CA ASN A 77 10.74 0.55 7.02
C ASN A 77 11.20 2.00 6.87
N GLY A 78 12.47 2.29 7.16
CA GLY A 78 12.97 3.67 7.23
C GLY A 78 12.17 4.51 8.25
N SER A 79 11.53 5.60 7.84
CA SER A 79 10.65 6.41 8.70
C SER A 79 9.18 5.97 8.69
N LYS A 80 8.79 5.04 7.81
CA LYS A 80 7.41 4.61 7.62
C LYS A 80 7.03 3.52 8.62
N THR A 81 5.80 3.56 9.11
CA THR A 81 5.27 2.62 10.11
C THR A 81 4.06 1.92 9.54
N TYR A 82 3.95 0.61 9.76
CA TYR A 82 2.87 -0.21 9.22
C TYR A 82 2.25 -1.04 10.33
N ILE A 83 0.94 -1.29 10.21
CA ILE A 83 0.21 -2.17 11.11
C ILE A 83 -0.20 -3.40 10.30
N LEU A 84 0.41 -4.55 10.59
CA LEU A 84 -0.02 -5.85 10.09
C LEU A 84 -1.01 -6.45 11.06
N PHE A 85 -2.28 -6.50 10.66
CA PHE A 85 -3.37 -7.12 11.41
C PHE A 85 -3.67 -8.52 10.86
N TYR A 86 -4.01 -9.46 11.75
CA TYR A 86 -4.48 -10.78 11.39
C TYR A 86 -5.63 -11.25 12.28
N ASN A 87 -6.63 -11.92 11.68
CA ASN A 87 -7.71 -12.59 12.38
C ASN A 87 -7.58 -14.11 12.20
N PRO A 88 -7.22 -14.88 13.25
CA PRO A 88 -7.00 -16.32 13.16
C PRO A 88 -8.27 -17.13 12.84
N ASN A 89 -9.45 -16.52 13.00
CA ASN A 89 -10.73 -17.15 12.72
C ASN A 89 -11.12 -17.09 11.23
N GLU A 90 -10.35 -16.38 10.41
CA GLU A 90 -10.71 -16.11 9.02
C GLU A 90 -9.87 -16.91 8.03
N ALA A 91 -10.55 -17.51 7.06
CA ALA A 91 -9.92 -18.17 5.94
C ALA A 91 -9.39 -17.16 4.90
N MET A 92 -8.66 -17.66 3.90
CA MET A 92 -7.99 -16.82 2.90
C MET A 92 -8.94 -16.25 1.84
N ASP A 93 -10.13 -16.84 1.71
CA ASP A 93 -11.23 -16.41 0.86
C ASP A 93 -12.29 -15.59 1.61
N SER A 94 -12.10 -15.38 2.93
CA SER A 94 -12.99 -14.55 3.74
C SER A 94 -12.98 -13.08 3.31
N ASP A 95 -14.15 -12.45 3.34
CA ASP A 95 -14.33 -11.03 3.11
C ASP A 95 -14.56 -10.21 4.38
N VAL A 96 -14.50 -10.83 5.58
CA VAL A 96 -14.80 -10.17 6.86
C VAL A 96 -13.84 -9.02 7.13
N VAL A 97 -12.53 -9.24 7.01
CA VAL A 97 -11.52 -8.19 7.23
C VAL A 97 -11.62 -7.09 6.18
N TYR A 98 -11.95 -7.43 4.94
CA TYR A 98 -12.22 -6.45 3.88
C TYR A 98 -13.42 -5.56 4.24
N LYS A 99 -14.57 -6.15 4.56
CA LYS A 99 -15.80 -5.43 4.94
C LYS A 99 -15.57 -4.54 6.16
N ALA A 100 -14.93 -5.07 7.19
CA ALA A 100 -14.58 -4.32 8.39
C ALA A 100 -13.64 -3.14 8.07
N SER A 101 -12.72 -3.30 7.12
CA SER A 101 -11.83 -2.22 6.71
C SER A 101 -12.55 -1.16 5.89
N VAL A 102 -13.44 -1.53 4.97
CA VAL A 102 -14.24 -0.56 4.20
C VAL A 102 -15.11 0.29 5.13
N ALA A 103 -15.70 -0.32 6.17
CA ALA A 103 -16.53 0.38 7.14
C ALA A 103 -15.76 1.37 8.05
N GLN A 104 -14.42 1.32 8.07
CA GLN A 104 -13.59 2.25 8.85
C GLN A 104 -13.34 3.57 8.13
N TYR A 105 -13.59 3.64 6.82
CA TYR A 105 -13.31 4.83 6.02
C TYR A 105 -14.58 5.65 5.80
N GLU A 106 -14.48 6.96 5.98
CA GLU A 106 -15.55 7.89 5.60
C GLU A 106 -15.64 8.02 4.08
N LYS A 107 -14.49 8.08 3.40
CA LYS A 107 -14.40 8.22 1.95
C LYS A 107 -13.24 7.43 1.37
N LEU A 108 -13.55 6.48 0.49
CA LEU A 108 -12.56 5.75 -0.28
C LEU A 108 -12.42 6.34 -1.68
N GLU A 109 -11.19 6.69 -2.04
CA GLU A 109 -10.81 7.05 -3.41
C GLU A 109 -10.55 5.80 -4.25
N THR A 110 -10.20 4.68 -3.60
CA THR A 110 -10.10 3.38 -4.25
C THR A 110 -10.59 2.28 -3.34
N ASN A 111 -11.44 1.42 -3.92
CA ASN A 111 -11.91 0.20 -3.32
C ASN A 111 -11.84 -0.91 -4.39
N LYS A 112 -10.85 -1.80 -4.28
CA LYS A 112 -10.63 -2.90 -5.23
C LYS A 112 -10.53 -4.22 -4.49
N GLN A 113 -11.19 -5.23 -5.06
CA GLN A 113 -11.05 -6.63 -4.67
C GLN A 113 -10.41 -7.43 -5.81
N PHE A 114 -9.69 -8.47 -5.42
CA PHE A 114 -9.08 -9.46 -6.29
C PHE A 114 -9.54 -10.83 -5.83
N LYS A 115 -9.99 -11.70 -6.75
CA LYS A 115 -10.42 -13.07 -6.42
C LYS A 115 -9.69 -14.05 -7.32
N GLY A 116 -9.22 -15.14 -6.75
CA GLY A 116 -8.53 -16.18 -7.50
C GLY A 116 -7.76 -17.16 -6.60
N LYS A 117 -7.55 -18.39 -7.09
CA LYS A 117 -6.79 -19.44 -6.40
C LYS A 117 -7.26 -19.70 -4.95
N GLY A 118 -8.58 -19.64 -4.70
CA GLY A 118 -9.16 -19.84 -3.36
C GLY A 118 -8.80 -18.76 -2.35
N LYS A 119 -8.60 -17.52 -2.81
CA LYS A 119 -8.31 -16.35 -1.97
C LYS A 119 -9.13 -15.14 -2.39
N LEU A 120 -9.33 -14.23 -1.44
CA LEU A 120 -9.82 -12.88 -1.66
C LEU A 120 -8.73 -11.90 -1.22
N GLY A 121 -8.28 -11.06 -2.15
CA GLY A 121 -7.38 -9.94 -1.89
C GLY A 121 -8.10 -8.62 -2.05
N PHE A 122 -7.56 -7.55 -1.48
CA PHE A 122 -8.12 -6.22 -1.63
C PHE A 122 -7.07 -5.12 -1.47
N LEU A 123 -7.38 -3.95 -2.03
CA LEU A 123 -6.62 -2.71 -1.90
C LEU A 123 -7.61 -1.56 -1.72
N LEU A 124 -7.40 -0.78 -0.67
CA LEU A 124 -8.17 0.40 -0.31
C LEU A 124 -7.24 1.61 -0.23
N VAL A 125 -7.66 2.74 -0.79
CA VAL A 125 -6.94 4.01 -0.67
C VAL A 125 -7.90 5.11 -0.26
N GLU A 126 -7.54 5.81 0.81
CA GLU A 126 -8.13 7.08 1.22
C GLU A 126 -7.08 8.17 1.00
N ARG A 127 -7.49 9.28 0.40
CA ARG A 127 -6.62 10.46 0.26
C ARG A 127 -6.69 11.29 1.53
N LEU A 128 -5.53 11.72 1.98
CA LEU A 128 -5.35 12.64 3.09
C LEU A 128 -4.86 14.00 2.55
N ASP A 129 -4.79 14.98 3.45
CA ASP A 129 -4.24 16.28 3.13
C ASP A 129 -2.73 16.23 2.83
N GLY A 130 -2.22 17.26 2.14
CA GLY A 130 -0.78 17.40 1.88
C GLY A 130 -0.19 16.37 0.90
N GLY A 131 -1.01 15.66 0.14
CA GLY A 131 -0.55 14.61 -0.80
C GLY A 131 -0.17 13.31 -0.11
N MET A 132 -0.69 13.10 1.10
CA MET A 132 -0.60 11.85 1.86
C MET A 132 -1.82 10.96 1.55
N ASN A 133 -1.68 9.67 1.81
CA ASN A 133 -2.72 8.66 1.57
C ASN A 133 -2.64 7.58 2.65
N THR A 134 -3.79 7.08 3.06
CA THR A 134 -3.88 5.81 3.80
C THR A 134 -3.99 4.68 2.78
N LEU A 135 -3.02 3.77 2.75
CA LEU A 135 -3.08 2.54 1.96
C LEU A 135 -3.40 1.37 2.88
N THR A 136 -4.42 0.58 2.53
CA THR A 136 -4.70 -0.71 3.15
C THR A 136 -4.72 -1.80 2.09
N VAL A 137 -3.94 -2.86 2.31
CA VAL A 137 -3.90 -4.04 1.44
C VAL A 137 -4.14 -5.29 2.28
N GLY A 138 -4.88 -6.27 1.76
CA GLY A 138 -5.11 -7.51 2.51
C GLY A 138 -5.41 -8.72 1.65
N VAL A 139 -5.32 -9.89 2.29
CA VAL A 139 -5.71 -11.20 1.74
C VAL A 139 -6.41 -12.00 2.84
N GLY A 140 -7.69 -12.32 2.64
CA GLY A 140 -8.53 -13.03 3.61
C GLY A 140 -8.50 -12.37 4.99
N GLY A 141 -8.13 -13.15 6.01
CA GLY A 141 -7.99 -12.73 7.40
C GLY A 141 -6.85 -11.77 7.73
N VAL A 142 -6.01 -11.37 6.77
CA VAL A 142 -4.80 -10.55 7.02
C VAL A 142 -4.87 -9.23 6.26
N LYS A 143 -4.56 -8.12 6.94
CA LYS A 143 -4.39 -6.81 6.30
C LYS A 143 -3.16 -6.09 6.81
N ILE A 144 -2.64 -5.20 5.99
CA ILE A 144 -1.58 -4.26 6.37
C ILE A 144 -2.00 -2.85 5.97
N THR A 145 -1.78 -1.89 6.86
CA THR A 145 -2.15 -0.48 6.69
C THR A 145 -0.96 0.42 6.99
N THR A 146 -0.83 1.53 6.24
CA THR A 146 0.18 2.57 6.46
C THR A 146 -0.29 3.91 5.87
N GLU A 147 0.35 5.00 6.28
CA GLU A 147 0.23 6.31 5.67
C GLU A 147 1.48 6.62 4.82
N MET A 148 1.28 7.15 3.61
CA MET A 148 2.37 7.39 2.67
C MET A 148 2.12 8.56 1.72
N LYS A 149 3.17 9.03 1.07
CA LYS A 149 3.06 10.00 -0.02
C LYS A 149 2.49 9.33 -1.26
N THR A 150 1.77 10.10 -2.08
CA THR A 150 1.23 9.61 -3.37
C THR A 150 2.27 8.94 -4.26
N ALA A 151 3.49 9.48 -4.29
CA ALA A 151 4.58 8.95 -5.11
C ALA A 151 5.07 7.55 -4.68
N ASP A 152 4.68 7.07 -3.49
CA ASP A 152 5.09 5.77 -2.97
C ASP A 152 4.01 4.69 -3.15
N LEU A 153 2.82 5.02 -3.68
CA LEU A 153 1.67 4.11 -3.70
C LEU A 153 1.95 2.79 -4.43
N ASP A 154 2.67 2.81 -5.54
CA ASP A 154 3.02 1.62 -6.32
C ASP A 154 3.90 0.65 -5.50
N ASP A 155 5.08 1.13 -5.08
CA ASP A 155 6.06 0.32 -4.37
C ASP A 155 5.51 -0.22 -3.04
N GLU A 156 4.76 0.59 -2.31
CA GLU A 156 4.17 0.18 -1.05
C GLU A 156 3.04 -0.82 -1.27
N ALA A 157 2.16 -0.65 -2.26
CA ALA A 157 1.12 -1.63 -2.58
C ALA A 157 1.71 -2.99 -2.94
N LYS A 158 2.82 -2.99 -3.69
CA LYS A 158 3.58 -4.20 -4.03
C LYS A 158 4.14 -4.89 -2.78
N ALA A 159 4.88 -4.16 -1.95
CA ALA A 159 5.51 -4.71 -0.74
C ALA A 159 4.47 -5.20 0.26
N MET A 160 3.42 -4.42 0.50
CA MET A 160 2.32 -4.75 1.39
C MET A 160 1.54 -5.98 0.93
N MET A 161 1.28 -6.11 -0.38
CA MET A 161 0.65 -7.32 -0.92
C MET A 161 1.56 -8.55 -0.80
N GLN A 162 2.88 -8.40 -0.93
CA GLN A 162 3.82 -9.52 -0.72
C GLN A 162 3.72 -10.04 0.72
N ILE A 163 3.67 -9.13 1.69
CA ILE A 163 3.49 -9.47 3.11
C ILE A 163 2.15 -10.18 3.31
N ALA A 164 1.03 -9.55 2.93
CA ALA A 164 -0.31 -10.09 3.15
C ALA A 164 -0.55 -11.43 2.43
N ASN A 165 -0.14 -11.56 1.16
CA ASN A 165 -0.34 -12.79 0.38
C ASN A 165 0.51 -13.96 0.89
N SER A 166 1.66 -13.69 1.51
CA SER A 166 2.54 -14.73 2.07
C SER A 166 2.09 -15.28 3.43
N ALA A 167 1.21 -14.55 4.11
CA ALA A 167 0.84 -14.80 5.48
C ALA A 167 0.14 -16.15 5.68
N LYS A 168 0.53 -16.86 6.74
CA LYS A 168 -0.04 -18.14 7.17
C LYS A 168 -0.28 -18.08 8.67
N ILE A 169 -1.54 -18.04 9.07
CA ILE A 169 -1.94 -18.07 10.47
C ILE A 169 -1.77 -19.51 10.98
N LYS A 170 -1.08 -19.66 12.11
CA LYS A 170 -0.89 -20.93 12.81
C LYS A 170 -2.18 -21.25 13.55
N LYS A 171 -2.68 -22.47 13.32
CA LYS A 171 -3.82 -23.04 14.05
C LYS A 171 -3.30 -23.96 15.13
#